data_AF-A0A6N9D106-F1
#
_entry.id   AF-A0A6N9D106-F1
#
_cell.length_a   1.000
_cell.length_b   1.000
_cell.length_c   1.000
_cell.angle_alpha   90.00
_cell.angle_beta   90.00
_cell.angle_gamma   90.00
#
_symmetry.space_group_name_H-M   'P 1'
#
loop_
_entity.id
_entity.type
_entity.pdbx_description
1 polymer ?
#
loop_
_entity_poly.entity_id
_entity_poly.type
_entity_poly.pdbx_seq_one_letter_code
_entity_poly.pdbx_strand_id
1 'polypeptide(L)'
;MQGKLEEFNDAGVAVAAVTYDSVEQNAKFKSAENLDFSLLSDQGFNTVKNFGILNESHKEGDFAYGVGHPGVFLIDTDNKIVLKRAEERYSNRPSMDELLEAVKEFTGEATPVEDKTEQED
;
A
#
# COMPACT_ATOMS: atom_id res chain seq x y z
N MET A 1 -1.17 -2.88 8.88
CA MET A 1 0.10 -2.38 8.34
C MET A 1 1.15 -2.33 9.45
N GLN A 2 0.99 -1.47 10.46
CA GLN A 2 1.89 -1.40 11.63
C GLN A 2 2.15 -2.76 12.31
N GLY A 3 1.11 -3.55 12.58
CA GLY A 3 1.24 -4.86 13.23
C GLY A 3 1.80 -6.00 12.36
N LYS A 4 2.26 -5.70 11.12
CA LYS A 4 2.92 -6.68 10.25
C LYS A 4 4.25 -6.18 9.67
N LEU A 5 4.79 -5.08 10.21
CA LEU A 5 5.99 -4.45 9.64
C LEU A 5 7.22 -5.34 9.77
N GLU A 6 7.31 -6.12 10.84
CA GLU A 6 8.42 -7.06 11.04
C GLU A 6 8.43 -8.11 9.94
N GLU A 7 7.28 -8.70 9.60
CA GLU A 7 7.20 -9.72 8.56
C GLU A 7 7.48 -9.17 7.16
N PHE A 8 7.10 -7.92 6.86
CA PHE A 8 7.49 -7.28 5.61
C PHE A 8 9.01 -7.01 5.57
N ASN A 9 9.60 -6.57 6.69
CA ASN A 9 11.04 -6.35 6.79
C ASN A 9 11.83 -7.66 6.67
N ASP A 10 11.36 -8.73 7.30
CA ASP A 10 11.95 -10.07 7.21
C ASP A 10 11.92 -10.59 5.77
N ALA A 11 10.83 -10.31 5.03
CA ALA A 11 10.72 -10.60 3.61
C ALA A 11 11.54 -9.64 2.71
N GLY A 12 12.35 -8.75 3.29
CA GLY A 12 13.22 -7.82 2.56
C GLY A 12 12.50 -6.62 1.93
N VAL A 13 11.27 -6.30 2.38
CA VAL A 13 10.45 -5.22 1.82
C VAL A 13 10.21 -4.10 2.83
N ALA A 14 10.61 -2.89 2.46
CA ALA A 14 10.27 -1.69 3.22
C ALA A 14 8.85 -1.20 2.91
N VAL A 15 8.12 -0.78 3.94
CA VAL A 15 6.75 -0.26 3.80
C VAL A 15 6.71 1.26 3.98
N ALA A 16 6.02 1.94 3.08
CA ALA A 16 5.70 3.36 3.18
C ALA A 16 4.26 3.62 2.73
N ALA A 17 3.61 4.61 3.33
CA ALA A 17 2.34 5.14 2.84
C ALA A 17 2.57 6.49 2.16
N VAL A 18 1.82 6.77 1.10
CA VAL A 18 1.85 8.04 0.38
C VAL A 18 0.56 8.81 0.67
N THR A 19 0.67 10.06 1.10
CA THR A 19 -0.45 10.94 1.41
C THR A 19 -0.34 12.25 0.64
N TYR A 20 -1.43 12.98 0.49
CA TYR A 20 -1.41 14.34 -0.06
C TYR A 20 -1.05 15.41 0.99
N ASP A 21 -0.98 15.03 2.26
CA ASP A 21 -0.62 15.92 3.36
C ASP A 21 0.83 16.38 3.26
N SER A 22 1.12 17.55 3.81
CA SER A 22 2.50 18.06 3.90
C SER A 22 3.38 17.18 4.78
N VAL A 23 4.69 17.29 4.59
CA VAL A 23 5.70 16.61 5.45
C VAL A 23 5.48 16.94 6.93
N GLU A 24 5.10 18.18 7.27
CA GLU A 24 4.84 18.58 8.65
C GLU A 24 3.60 17.90 9.24
N GLN A 25 2.51 17.82 8.47
CA GLN A 25 1.30 17.12 8.88
C GLN A 25 1.56 15.61 9.05
N ASN A 26 2.30 15.00 8.12
CA ASN A 26 2.71 13.60 8.21
C ASN A 26 3.58 13.34 9.44
N ALA A 27 4.54 14.22 9.74
CA ALA A 27 5.39 14.07 10.93
C ALA A 27 4.59 14.15 12.23
N LYS A 28 3.64 15.11 12.32
CA LYS A 28 2.72 15.24 13.46
C LYS A 28 1.87 13.99 13.63
N PHE A 29 1.27 13.48 12.54
CA PHE A 29 0.43 12.29 12.56
C PHE A 29 1.21 11.02 12.93
N LYS A 30 2.40 10.81 12.32
CA LYS A 30 3.31 9.71 12.66
C LYS A 30 3.66 9.70 14.15
N SER A 31 3.95 10.86 14.72
CA SER A 31 4.26 10.98 16.15
C SER A 31 3.04 10.75 17.05
N ALA A 32 1.85 11.21 16.64
CA ALA A 32 0.63 11.05 17.43
C ALA A 32 0.17 9.59 17.49
N GLU A 33 0.27 8.88 16.38
CA GLU A 33 -0.19 7.50 16.23
C GLU A 33 0.91 6.45 16.47
N ASN A 34 2.13 6.89 16.83
CA ASN A 34 3.31 6.03 17.03
C ASN A 34 3.56 5.07 15.85
N LEU A 35 3.59 5.61 14.62
CA LEU A 35 3.79 4.81 13.41
C LEU A 35 5.27 4.58 13.14
N ASP A 36 5.66 3.33 12.90
CA ASP A 36 7.05 2.98 12.61
C ASP A 36 7.38 3.06 11.11
N PHE A 37 6.37 2.93 10.24
CA PHE A 37 6.55 3.07 8.78
C PHE A 37 6.64 4.52 8.31
N SER A 38 7.18 4.73 7.11
CA SER A 38 7.36 6.07 6.54
C SER A 38 6.08 6.62 5.93
N LEU A 39 5.85 7.94 6.07
CA LEU A 39 4.78 8.67 5.41
C LEU A 39 5.40 9.64 4.39
N LEU A 40 5.14 9.40 3.11
CA LEU A 40 5.61 10.21 1.99
C LEU A 40 4.56 11.23 1.61
N SER A 41 5.02 12.44 1.27
CA SER A 41 4.15 13.56 0.89
C SER A 41 4.10 13.71 -0.63
N ASP A 42 2.90 13.66 -1.21
CA ASP A 42 2.61 13.87 -2.63
C ASP A 42 1.65 15.05 -2.84
N GLN A 43 2.01 16.23 -2.32
CA GLN A 43 1.19 17.44 -2.40
C GLN A 43 0.87 17.89 -3.85
N GLY A 44 1.70 17.49 -4.82
CA GLY A 44 1.46 17.76 -6.24
C GLY A 44 0.50 16.76 -6.92
N PHE A 45 0.10 15.71 -6.21
CA PHE A 45 -0.65 14.57 -6.72
C PHE A 45 0.07 13.87 -7.88
N ASN A 46 1.41 13.95 -7.92
CA ASN A 46 2.21 13.44 -9.03
C ASN A 46 2.19 11.92 -9.03
N THR A 47 2.28 11.29 -7.86
CA THR A 47 2.27 9.84 -7.73
C THR A 47 0.93 9.28 -8.16
N VAL A 48 -0.18 9.83 -7.63
CA VAL A 48 -1.53 9.36 -7.98
C VAL A 48 -1.87 9.56 -9.45
N LYS A 49 -1.40 10.66 -10.07
CA LYS A 49 -1.53 10.90 -11.53
C LYS A 49 -0.71 9.92 -12.35
N ASN A 50 0.58 9.79 -12.03
CA ASN A 50 1.49 8.92 -12.78
C ASN A 50 1.12 7.44 -12.68
N PHE A 51 0.51 7.03 -11.56
CA PHE A 51 0.11 5.65 -11.35
C PHE A 51 -1.30 5.36 -11.91
N GLY A 52 -1.98 6.39 -12.43
CA GLY A 52 -3.30 6.31 -13.04
C GLY A 52 -4.40 5.97 -12.03
N ILE A 53 -4.29 6.49 -10.81
CA ILE A 53 -5.22 6.19 -9.71
C ILE A 53 -5.87 7.45 -9.14
N LEU A 54 -5.69 8.62 -9.74
CA LEU A 54 -6.38 9.84 -9.29
C LEU A 54 -7.91 9.61 -9.32
N ASN A 55 -8.61 9.91 -8.22
CA ASN A 55 -10.06 9.88 -8.20
C ASN A 55 -10.60 11.20 -8.77
N GLU A 56 -11.05 11.17 -10.02
CA GLU A 56 -11.59 12.35 -10.73
C GLU A 56 -12.98 12.78 -10.28
N SER A 57 -13.60 12.07 -9.31
CA SER A 57 -14.91 12.44 -8.77
C SER A 57 -14.86 13.69 -7.87
N HIS A 58 -13.67 14.07 -7.39
CA HIS A 58 -13.45 15.23 -6.53
C HIS A 58 -12.92 16.41 -7.34
N LYS A 59 -13.56 17.57 -7.20
CA LYS A 59 -13.22 18.80 -7.92
C LYS A 59 -12.30 19.69 -7.09
N GLU A 60 -11.63 20.65 -7.75
CA GLU A 60 -10.85 21.67 -7.05
C GLU A 60 -11.71 22.42 -6.02
N GLY A 61 -11.23 22.47 -4.78
CA GLY A 61 -11.95 23.02 -3.63
C GLY A 61 -12.66 21.98 -2.76
N ASP A 62 -12.84 20.75 -3.25
CA ASP A 62 -13.33 19.66 -2.40
C ASP A 62 -12.27 19.26 -1.37
N PHE A 63 -12.72 18.88 -0.17
CA PHE A 63 -11.83 18.38 0.88
C PHE A 63 -11.01 17.16 0.44
N ALA A 64 -11.55 16.34 -0.46
CA ALA A 64 -10.90 15.15 -1.00
C ALA A 64 -10.28 15.37 -2.39
N TYR A 65 -10.09 16.62 -2.82
CA TYR A 65 -9.43 16.91 -4.09
C TYR A 65 -8.01 16.34 -4.11
N GLY A 66 -7.66 15.64 -5.19
CA GLY A 66 -6.34 15.04 -5.38
C GLY A 66 -6.12 13.71 -4.66
N VAL A 67 -7.13 13.18 -3.97
CA VAL A 67 -7.09 11.83 -3.40
C VAL A 67 -7.10 10.79 -4.52
N GLY A 68 -6.20 9.82 -4.45
CA GLY A 68 -6.23 8.65 -5.33
C GLY A 68 -7.23 7.59 -4.85
N HIS A 69 -7.73 6.76 -5.75
CA HIS A 69 -8.33 5.48 -5.41
C HIS A 69 -7.37 4.70 -4.49
N PRO A 70 -7.88 4.09 -3.39
CA PRO A 70 -7.03 3.35 -2.48
C PRO A 70 -6.34 2.22 -3.23
N GLY A 71 -5.03 2.11 -3.06
CA GLY A 71 -4.26 1.08 -3.73
C GLY A 71 -2.94 0.77 -3.06
N VAL A 72 -2.39 -0.38 -3.43
CA VAL A 72 -1.09 -0.88 -3.00
C VAL A 72 -0.25 -1.21 -4.22
N PHE A 73 1.03 -0.85 -4.14
CA PHE A 73 2.02 -1.11 -5.17
C PHE A 73 3.24 -1.76 -4.52
N LEU A 74 3.79 -2.78 -5.18
CA LEU A 74 5.13 -3.28 -4.87
C LEU A 74 6.06 -2.82 -5.99
N ILE A 75 7.17 -2.20 -5.60
CA ILE A 75 8.18 -1.66 -6.51
C ILE A 75 9.49 -2.42 -6.24
N ASP A 76 10.09 -2.99 -7.28
CA ASP A 76 11.37 -3.68 -7.17
C ASP A 76 12.57 -2.71 -7.14
N THR A 77 13.78 -3.24 -6.99
CA THR A 77 15.03 -2.45 -6.94
C THR A 77 15.40 -1.80 -8.29
N ASP A 78 14.76 -2.22 -9.39
CA ASP A 78 14.91 -1.63 -10.72
C ASP A 78 13.86 -0.52 -10.97
N ASN A 79 13.09 -0.13 -9.95
CA ASN A 79 11.98 0.84 -10.01
C ASN A 79 10.80 0.40 -10.89
N LYS A 80 10.57 -0.92 -11.03
CA LYS A 80 9.41 -1.44 -11.75
C LYS A 80 8.31 -1.81 -10.77
N ILE A 81 7.07 -1.50 -11.14
CA ILE A 81 5.89 -1.97 -10.42
C ILE A 81 5.72 -3.45 -10.75
N VAL A 82 5.91 -4.31 -9.74
CA VAL A 82 5.80 -5.78 -9.86
C VAL A 82 4.47 -6.30 -9.31
N LEU A 83 3.79 -5.49 -8.49
CA LEU A 83 2.40 -5.72 -8.07
C LEU A 83 1.65 -4.39 -8.06
N LYS A 84 0.46 -4.38 -8.67
CA LYS A 84 -0.50 -3.29 -8.61
C LYS A 84 -1.85 -3.83 -8.12
N ARG A 85 -2.36 -3.28 -7.04
CA ARG A 85 -3.71 -3.50 -6.51
C ARG A 85 -4.32 -2.15 -6.22
N ALA A 86 -4.84 -1.50 -7.26
CA ALA A 86 -5.56 -0.24 -7.17
C ALA A 86 -6.81 -0.40 -8.03
N GLU A 87 -7.90 -0.89 -7.44
CA GLU A 87 -9.17 -1.09 -8.13
C GLU A 87 -10.12 0.09 -7.89
N GLU A 88 -10.98 0.37 -8.87
CA GLU A 88 -11.97 1.46 -8.83
C GLU A 88 -12.96 1.34 -7.66
N ARG A 89 -13.16 0.13 -7.11
CA ARG A 89 -14.07 -0.11 -5.98
C ARG A 89 -13.31 -0.13 -4.65
N TYR A 90 -13.61 0.89 -3.85
CA TYR A 90 -13.17 1.11 -2.46
C TYR A 90 -13.23 -0.11 -1.53
N SER A 91 -14.09 -1.10 -1.85
CA SER A 91 -14.40 -2.25 -0.99
C SER A 91 -13.42 -3.43 -1.08
N ASN A 92 -12.52 -3.47 -2.08
CA ASN A 92 -11.59 -4.58 -2.28
C ASN A 92 -10.17 -4.23 -1.81
N ARG A 93 -10.02 -3.66 -0.61
CA ARG A 93 -8.68 -3.45 -0.04
C ARG A 93 -8.14 -4.82 0.38
N PRO A 94 -7.04 -5.31 -0.21
CA PRO A 94 -6.42 -6.53 0.26
C PRO A 94 -6.03 -6.36 1.73
N SER A 95 -6.30 -7.39 2.51
CA SER A 95 -5.77 -7.55 3.85
C SER A 95 -4.25 -7.48 3.82
N MET A 96 -3.66 -7.17 4.97
CA MET A 96 -2.20 -7.14 5.07
C MET A 96 -1.58 -8.53 4.92
N ASP A 97 -2.34 -9.59 5.20
CA ASP A 97 -1.95 -10.98 4.98
C ASP A 97 -1.86 -11.30 3.49
N GLU A 98 -2.89 -10.95 2.70
CA GLU A 98 -2.86 -11.13 1.25
C GLU A 98 -1.70 -10.35 0.59
N LEU A 99 -1.36 -9.17 1.11
CA LEU A 99 -0.20 -8.41 0.63
C LEU A 99 1.13 -9.07 0.98
N LEU A 100 1.25 -9.63 2.19
CA LEU A 100 2.46 -10.31 2.64
C LEU A 100 2.68 -11.61 1.88
N GLU A 101 1.62 -12.37 1.60
CA GLU A 101 1.67 -13.55 0.74
C GLU A 101 2.15 -13.19 -0.67
N ALA A 102 1.58 -12.15 -1.28
CA ALA A 102 2.01 -11.71 -2.60
C ALA A 102 3.46 -11.20 -2.63
N VAL A 103 3.94 -10.58 -1.54
CA VAL A 103 5.34 -10.20 -1.38
C VAL A 103 6.24 -11.43 -1.31
N LYS A 104 5.88 -12.42 -0.49
CA LYS A 104 6.62 -13.68 -0.32
C LYS A 104 6.73 -14.50 -1.60
N GLU A 105 5.64 -14.58 -2.36
CA GLU A 105 5.64 -15.18 -3.69
C GLU A 105 6.62 -14.46 -4.64
N PHE A 106 6.65 -13.13 -4.59
CA PHE A 106 7.54 -12.32 -5.42
C PHE A 106 9.02 -12.45 -5.01
N THR A 107 9.32 -12.45 -3.71
CA THR A 107 10.69 -12.53 -3.18
C THR A 107 11.26 -13.95 -3.24
N GLY A 108 10.44 -14.95 -3.56
CA GLY A 108 10.83 -16.36 -3.58
C GLY A 108 10.85 -17.01 -2.20
N GLU A 109 10.42 -16.31 -1.16
CA GLU A 109 10.18 -16.84 0.17
C GLU A 109 8.78 -17.47 0.24
N ALA A 110 8.54 -18.52 -0.55
CA ALA A 110 7.24 -19.20 -0.50
C ALA A 110 6.95 -19.69 0.93
N THR A 111 5.93 -19.14 1.58
CA THR A 111 5.27 -19.84 2.67
C THR A 111 4.65 -21.11 2.08
N PRO A 112 4.88 -22.30 2.66
CA PRO A 112 4.16 -23.50 2.26
C PRO A 112 2.67 -23.21 2.39
N VAL A 113 1.95 -23.20 1.26
CA VAL A 113 0.49 -23.20 1.26
C VAL A 113 0.08 -24.53 1.87
N GLU A 114 -0.50 -24.52 3.07
CA GLU A 114 -1.20 -25.69 3.59
C GLU A 114 -2.34 -25.99 2.63
N ASP A 115 -2.16 -27.04 1.84
CA ASP A 115 -3.17 -27.59 0.96
C ASP A 115 -4.35 -28.08 1.80
N LYS A 116 -5.41 -27.28 1.87
CA LYS A 116 -6.71 -27.69 2.41
C LYS A 116 -7.55 -28.33 1.30
N THR A 117 -7.03 -29.36 0.66
CA THR A 117 -7.87 -30.42 0.11
C THR A 117 -7.74 -31.66 0.98
N GLU A 118 -8.68 -31.83 1.90
CA GLU A 118 -9.25 -33.13 2.27
C GLU A 118 -10.34 -32.90 3.34
N GLN A 119 -11.60 -32.96 2.90
CA GLN A 119 -12.61 -33.87 3.44
C GLN A 119 -13.87 -33.75 2.55
N GLU A 120 -13.90 -34.63 1.54
CA GLU A 120 -15.14 -35.14 0.95
C GLU A 120 -15.85 -36.04 1.99
N ASP A 121 -17.15 -36.20 1.77
CA ASP A 121 -18.20 -36.75 2.66
C ASP A 121 -17.95 -38.13 3.31
#